data_AF-A0A8X6WDR0-F1
#
_entry.id   AF-A0A8X6WDR0-F1
#
_cell.length_a   1.000
_cell.length_b   1.000
_cell.length_c   1.000
_cell.angle_alpha   90.00
_cell.angle_beta   90.00
_cell.angle_gamma   90.00
#
_symmetry.space_group_name_H-M   'P 1'
#
loop_
_entity.id
_entity.type
_entity.pdbx_description
1 polymer ?
#
loop_
_entity_poly.entity_id
_entity_poly.type
_entity_poly.pdbx_seq_one_letter_code
_entity_poly.pdbx_strand_id
1 'polypeptide(L)'
;MGAVLTQLTEQGEEHPILYLSKKFSEVEKRYCTTEKECASIVFTIKRLHYYLDGNSFLVMTDHNPLVWLNRNVSSNPRLMRWALALQPYNFRIVHRSGKSHKNADSLSRSVIDN
;
A
#
# COMPACT_ATOMS: atom_id res chain seq x y z
N MET A 1 -6.46 4.25 -5.78
CA MET A 1 -5.69 3.33 -4.93
C MET A 1 -6.01 1.92 -5.37
N GLY A 2 -4.99 1.10 -5.62
CA GLY A 2 -5.16 -0.30 -5.98
C GLY A 2 -4.12 -1.15 -5.24
N ALA A 3 -4.52 -2.35 -4.83
CA ALA A 3 -3.63 -3.33 -4.21
C ALA A 3 -4.10 -4.76 -4.48
N VAL A 4 -3.16 -5.70 -4.44
CA VAL A 4 -3.43 -7.13 -4.47
C VAL A 4 -2.73 -7.77 -3.27
N LEU A 5 -3.46 -8.61 -2.53
CA LEU A 5 -2.88 -9.52 -1.55
C LEU A 5 -2.55 -10.81 -2.27
N THR A 6 -1.29 -11.22 -2.24
CA THR A 6 -0.81 -12.48 -2.80
C THR A 6 -0.16 -13.34 -1.72
N GLN A 7 -0.20 -14.65 -1.92
CA GLN A 7 0.59 -15.61 -1.16
C GLN A 7 1.55 -16.32 -2.11
N LEU A 8 2.76 -16.59 -1.63
CA LEU A 8 3.76 -17.34 -2.38
C LEU A 8 3.58 -18.84 -2.13
N THR A 9 3.62 -19.63 -3.18
CA THR A 9 3.73 -21.09 -3.07
C THR A 9 5.14 -21.51 -2.67
N GLU A 10 5.32 -22.79 -2.35
CA GLU A 10 6.65 -23.37 -2.09
C GLU A 10 7.61 -23.21 -3.29
N GLN A 11 7.05 -23.12 -4.50
CA GLN A 11 7.77 -22.91 -5.77
C GLN A 11 8.03 -21.42 -6.05
N GLY A 12 7.57 -20.50 -5.20
CA GLY A 12 7.76 -19.05 -5.35
C GLY A 12 6.78 -18.37 -6.31
N GLU A 13 5.69 -19.04 -6.68
CA GLU A 13 4.66 -18.46 -7.54
C GLU A 13 3.68 -17.60 -6.73
N GLU A 14 3.29 -16.43 -7.26
CA GLU A 14 2.34 -15.53 -6.62
C GLU A 14 0.89 -15.93 -6.92
N HIS A 15 0.15 -16.32 -5.89
CA HIS A 15 -1.28 -16.61 -5.98
C HIS A 15 -2.10 -15.47 -5.37
N PRO A 16 -2.97 -14.79 -6.14
CA PRO A 16 -3.80 -13.72 -5.62
C PRO A 16 -4.90 -14.26 -4.70
N ILE A 17 -5.00 -13.68 -3.51
CA ILE A 17 -6.05 -13.96 -2.53
C ILE A 17 -7.18 -12.93 -2.67
N LEU A 18 -6.81 -11.64 -2.74
CA LEU A 18 -7.78 -10.56 -2.73
C LEU A 18 -7.28 -9.37 -3.55
N TYR A 19 -8.19 -8.74 -4.29
CA TYR A 19 -7.96 -7.47 -4.95
C TYR A 19 -8.72 -6.35 -4.22
N LEU A 20 -8.04 -5.23 -4.00
CA LEU A 20 -8.59 -4.04 -3.36
C LEU A 20 -8.45 -2.84 -4.28
N SER A 21 -9.53 -2.08 -4.43
CA SER A 21 -9.53 -0.81 -5.13
C SER A 21 -10.36 0.23 -4.39
N LYS A 22 -9.91 1.48 -4.43
CA LYS A 22 -10.61 2.63 -3.86
C LYS A 22 -10.24 3.89 -4.64
N LYS A 23 -11.23 4.71 -4.99
CA LYS A 23 -11.00 6.04 -5.54
C LYS A 23 -10.40 6.97 -4.47
N PHE A 24 -9.46 7.83 -4.86
CA PHE A 24 -9.00 8.89 -3.97
C PHE A 24 -10.16 9.85 -3.66
N SER A 25 -10.32 10.23 -2.39
CA SER A 25 -11.21 11.33 -1.99
C SER A 25 -10.73 12.67 -2.55
N GLU A 26 -11.58 13.69 -2.56
CA GLU A 26 -11.22 15.02 -3.04
C GLU A 26 -9.98 15.62 -2.35
N VAL A 27 -9.78 15.30 -1.07
CA VAL A 27 -8.59 15.70 -0.33
C VAL A 27 -7.37 14.90 -0.78
N GLU A 28 -7.49 13.58 -0.88
CA GLU A 28 -6.37 12.71 -1.27
C GLU A 28 -5.96 12.89 -2.74
N LYS A 29 -6.87 13.35 -3.62
CA LYS A 29 -6.54 13.71 -5.00
C LYS A 29 -5.50 14.83 -5.09
N ARG A 30 -5.46 15.72 -4.09
CA ARG A 30 -4.52 16.85 -4.02
C ARG A 30 -3.15 16.48 -3.45
N TYR A 31 -3.00 15.27 -2.92
CA TYR A 31 -1.73 14.78 -2.40
C TYR A 31 -0.70 14.65 -3.52
N CYS A 32 0.57 14.85 -3.17
CA CYS A 32 1.65 14.56 -4.10
C CYS A 32 1.76 13.03 -4.33
N THR A 33 2.54 12.61 -5.33
CA THR A 33 2.65 11.18 -5.69
C THR A 33 3.07 10.31 -4.51
N THR A 34 4.12 10.69 -3.79
CA THR A 34 4.61 9.95 -2.61
C THR A 34 3.56 9.85 -1.50
N GLU A 35 2.79 10.92 -1.28
CA GLU A 35 1.69 10.92 -0.31
C GLU A 35 0.54 10.02 -0.74
N LYS A 36 0.22 9.97 -2.03
CA LYS A 36 -0.82 9.07 -2.59
C LYS A 36 -0.43 7.61 -2.44
N GLU A 37 0.83 7.26 -2.68
CA GLU A 37 1.35 5.92 -2.46
C GLU A 37 1.31 5.55 -0.98
N CYS A 38 1.80 6.44 -0.10
CA CYS A 38 1.74 6.22 1.35
C CYS A 38 0.30 6.04 1.84
N ALA A 39 -0.62 6.88 1.38
CA ALA A 39 -2.05 6.76 1.70
C ALA A 39 -2.62 5.43 1.22
N SER A 40 -2.22 4.97 0.04
CA SER A 40 -2.64 3.67 -0.52
C SER A 40 -2.14 2.50 0.34
N ILE A 41 -0.88 2.54 0.81
CA ILE A 41 -0.33 1.51 1.70
C ILE A 41 -1.07 1.48 3.03
N VAL A 42 -1.26 2.63 3.67
CA VAL A 42 -1.98 2.74 4.95
C VAL A 42 -3.41 2.24 4.80
N PHE A 43 -4.09 2.61 3.71
CA PHE A 43 -5.44 2.12 3.42
C PHE A 43 -5.48 0.60 3.27
N THR A 44 -4.58 0.03 2.45
CA THR A 44 -4.54 -1.40 2.17
C THR A 44 -4.26 -2.22 3.42
N ILE A 45 -3.24 -1.84 4.21
CA ILE A 45 -2.88 -2.57 5.44
C ILE A 45 -4.04 -2.55 6.44
N LYS A 46 -4.69 -1.40 6.64
CA LYS A 46 -5.88 -1.31 7.49
C LYS A 46 -7.02 -2.19 6.99
N ARG A 47 -7.25 -2.23 5.68
CA ARG A 47 -8.34 -3.02 5.09
C ARG A 47 -8.07 -4.52 5.20
N LEU A 48 -6.81 -4.92 5.16
CA LEU A 48 -6.36 -6.31 5.27
C LEU A 48 -5.97 -6.71 6.69
N HIS A 49 -6.36 -5.93 7.72
CA HIS A 49 -5.98 -6.17 9.11
C HIS A 49 -6.12 -7.65 9.52
N TYR A 50 -7.26 -8.28 9.25
CA TYR A 50 -7.51 -9.69 9.60
C TYR A 50 -6.59 -10.70 8.91
N TYR A 51 -5.95 -10.34 7.79
CA TYR A 51 -4.97 -11.18 7.12
C TYR A 51 -3.55 -10.92 7.62
N LEU A 52 -3.26 -9.67 8.00
CA LEU A 52 -1.90 -9.18 8.23
C LEU A 52 -1.51 -9.12 9.70
N ASP A 53 -2.50 -9.03 10.61
CA ASP A 53 -2.24 -8.94 12.04
C ASP A 53 -1.55 -10.21 12.56
N GLY A 54 -0.54 -10.04 13.42
CA GLY A 54 0.31 -11.12 13.91
C GLY A 54 1.27 -11.75 12.89
N ASN A 55 1.17 -11.40 11.60
CA ASN A 55 1.99 -12.00 10.54
C ASN A 55 3.13 -11.08 10.08
N SER A 56 4.21 -11.69 9.59
CA SER A 56 5.27 -10.97 8.87
C SER A 56 4.97 -10.97 7.38
N PHE A 57 4.98 -9.81 6.73
CA PHE A 57 4.65 -9.71 5.30
C PHE A 57 5.51 -8.70 4.54
N LEU A 58 5.43 -8.76 3.21
CA LEU A 58 6.12 -7.84 2.31
C LEU A 58 5.14 -6.87 1.68
N VAL A 59 5.48 -5.59 1.68
CA VAL A 59 4.79 -4.54 0.93
C VAL A 59 5.62 -4.25 -0.32
N MET A 60 5.12 -4.66 -1.48
CA MET A 60 5.75 -4.37 -2.77
C MET A 60 5.23 -3.05 -3.34
N THR A 61 6.13 -2.12 -3.65
CA THR A 61 5.79 -0.80 -4.22
C THR A 61 6.88 -0.34 -5.18
N ASP A 62 6.50 0.43 -6.19
CA ASP A 62 7.35 1.06 -7.19
C ASP A 62 8.05 2.34 -6.68
N HIS A 63 7.93 2.65 -5.39
CA HIS A 63 8.65 3.73 -4.73
C HIS A 63 8.89 3.38 -3.25
N ASN A 64 9.61 4.21 -2.50
CA ASN A 64 9.79 4.02 -1.06
C ASN A 64 9.09 5.12 -0.24
N PRO A 65 7.74 5.12 -0.21
CA PRO A 65 6.96 6.17 0.44
C PRO A 65 7.10 6.19 1.97
N LEU A 66 7.47 5.07 2.61
CA LEU A 66 7.63 5.06 4.07
C LEU A 66 8.97 5.64 4.55
N VAL A 67 10.02 5.62 3.71
CA VAL A 67 11.22 6.41 4.02
C VAL A 67 10.88 7.90 4.08
N TRP A 68 10.03 8.36 3.16
CA TRP A 68 9.51 9.73 3.21
C TRP A 68 8.62 9.94 4.43
N LEU A 69 7.73 8.99 4.75
CA LEU A 69 6.86 9.06 5.93
C LEU A 69 7.68 9.25 7.21
N ASN A 70 8.66 8.38 7.45
CA ASN A 70 9.48 8.40 8.66
C ASN A 70 10.29 9.70 8.81
N ARG A 71 10.77 10.27 7.69
CA ARG A 71 11.50 11.55 7.71
C ARG A 71 10.60 12.75 8.03
N ASN A 72 9.31 12.68 7.70
CA ASN A 72 8.38 13.80 7.80
C ASN A 72 7.31 13.61 8.89
N VAL A 73 7.38 12.53 9.66
CA VAL A 73 6.36 12.17 10.65
C VAL A 73 6.17 13.26 11.71
N SER A 74 7.26 13.93 12.10
CA SER A 74 7.28 14.98 13.13
C SER A 74 6.76 16.33 12.66
N SER A 75 6.73 16.58 11.34
CA SER A 75 6.34 17.88 10.76
C SER A 75 4.89 17.93 10.30
N ASN A 76 4.20 16.78 10.23
CA ASN A 76 2.84 16.71 9.72
C ASN A 76 1.96 15.75 10.56
N PRO A 77 0.93 16.25 11.27
CA PRO A 77 0.04 15.42 12.10
C PRO A 77 -0.66 14.29 11.34
N ARG A 78 -0.92 14.43 10.04
CA ARG A 78 -1.47 13.35 9.21
C ARG A 78 -0.49 12.20 9.08
N LEU A 79 0.79 12.52 8.84
CA LEU A 79 1.85 11.53 8.71
C LEU A 79 2.12 10.82 10.03
N MET A 80 2.07 11.56 11.14
CA MET A 80 2.08 10.96 12.49
C MET A 80 0.98 9.92 12.68
N ARG A 81 -0.28 10.26 12.32
CA ARG A 81 -1.39 9.29 12.40
C ARG A 81 -1.19 8.07 11.49
N TRP A 82 -0.57 8.24 10.33
CA TRP A 82 -0.25 7.13 9.44
C TRP A 82 0.84 6.23 10.03
N ALA A 83 1.91 6.80 10.58
CA ALA A 83 2.97 6.04 11.23
C ALA A 83 2.44 5.23 12.42
N LEU A 84 1.64 5.86 13.29
CA LEU A 84 0.98 5.18 14.42
C LEU A 84 0.05 4.05 13.96
N ALA A 85 -0.66 4.25 12.85
CA ALA A 85 -1.53 3.21 12.31
C ALA A 85 -0.76 2.02 11.73
N LEU A 86 0.47 2.21 11.28
CA LEU A 86 1.33 1.15 10.75
C LEU A 86 2.17 0.46 11.82
N GLN A 87 2.38 1.12 12.97
CA GLN A 87 3.22 0.64 14.07
C GLN A 87 2.90 -0.79 14.56
N PRO A 88 1.63 -1.25 14.63
CA PRO A 88 1.34 -2.61 15.11
C PRO A 88 1.77 -3.72 14.15
N TYR A 89 2.02 -3.41 12.88
CA TYR A 89 2.24 -4.42 11.84
C TYR A 89 3.73 -4.71 11.63
N ASN A 90 4.06 -5.99 11.46
CA ASN A 90 5.42 -6.41 11.12
C ASN A 90 5.56 -6.61 9.61
N PHE A 91 6.17 -5.66 8.92
CA PHE A 91 6.35 -5.75 7.48
C PHE A 91 7.65 -5.11 6.99
N ARG A 92 8.06 -5.52 5.79
CA ARG A 92 9.20 -4.92 5.08
C ARG A 92 8.74 -4.40 3.73
N ILE A 93 9.31 -3.28 3.31
CA ILE A 93 9.08 -2.77 1.96
C ILE A 93 10.10 -3.37 1.02
N VAL A 94 9.60 -3.88 -0.11
CA VAL A 94 10.42 -4.27 -1.24
C VAL A 94 10.08 -3.36 -2.40
N HIS A 95 11.10 -2.64 -2.88
CA HIS A 95 10.95 -1.85 -4.09
C HIS A 95 11.02 -2.78 -5.30
N ARG A 96 9.98 -2.78 -6.14
CA ARG A 96 9.93 -3.58 -7.38
C ARG A 96 9.56 -2.65 -8.52
N SER A 97 10.38 -2.63 -9.57
CA SER A 97 10.18 -1.71 -10.69
C SER A 97 8.86 -1.99 -11.43
N GLY A 98 8.15 -0.92 -11.81
CA GLY A 98 6.76 -0.98 -12.30
C GLY A 98 6.49 -1.90 -13.49
N LYS A 99 7.52 -2.31 -14.26
CA LYS A 99 7.39 -3.32 -15.33
C LYS A 99 6.90 -4.69 -14.82
N SER A 100 7.08 -4.96 -13.52
CA SER A 100 6.65 -6.19 -12.87
C SER A 100 5.29 -6.07 -12.14
N HIS A 101 4.64 -4.90 -12.14
CA HIS A 101 3.41 -4.62 -11.40
C HIS A 101 2.13 -4.64 -12.27
N LYS A 102 2.10 -5.45 -13.34
CA LYS A 102 0.95 -5.48 -14.27
C LYS A 102 -0.41 -5.73 -13.58
N ASN A 103 -0.42 -6.55 -12.54
CA ASN A 103 -1.64 -6.95 -11.83
C ASN A 103 -2.26 -5.81 -11.00
N ALA A 104 -1.44 -5.05 -10.27
CA ALA A 104 -1.91 -3.94 -9.44
C ALA A 104 -2.11 -2.64 -10.23
N ASP A 105 -1.32 -2.44 -11.29
CA ASP A 105 -1.37 -1.24 -12.13
C ASP A 105 -2.66 -1.18 -12.97
N SER A 106 -3.20 -2.33 -13.41
CA SER A 106 -4.53 -2.37 -14.04
C SER A 106 -5.64 -1.87 -13.11
N LEU A 107 -5.66 -2.32 -11.85
CA LEU A 107 -6.71 -1.97 -10.89
C LEU A 107 -6.62 -0.53 -10.38
N SER A 108 -5.42 0.07 -10.38
CA SER A 108 -5.26 1.47 -10.00
C SER A 108 -5.68 2.43 -11.12
N ARG A 109 -5.63 1.98 -12.38
CA ARG A 109 -5.93 2.75 -13.61
C ARG A 109 -7.36 2.57 -14.14
N SER A 110 -8.02 1.45 -13.86
CA SER A 110 -9.40 1.22 -14.28
C SER A 110 -10.37 2.03 -13.42
N VAL A 111 -10.95 3.07 -14.00
CA VAL A 111 -12.04 3.84 -13.41
C VAL A 111 -13.32 3.01 -13.55
N ILE A 112 -13.81 2.42 -12.46
CA ILE A 112 -15.19 1.93 -12.41
C ILE A 112 -16.02 3.11 -11.89
N ASP A 113 -16.75 3.75 -12.79
CA ASP A 113 -17.82 4.68 -12.43
C ASP A 113 -19.06 3.85 -12.07
N ASN A 114 -19.56 4.06 -10.85
CA ASN A 114 -20.87 3.59 -10.41
C ASN A 114 -21.87 4.73 -10.62
#